data_AF-A0A182SRM1-F1
#
_entry.id   AF-A0A182SRM1-F1
#
_cell.length_a   1.000
_cell.length_b   1.000
_cell.length_c   1.000
_cell.angle_alpha   90.00
_cell.angle_beta   90.00
_cell.angle_gamma   90.00
#
_symmetry.space_group_name_H-M   'P 1'
#
loop_
_entity.id
_entity.type
_entity.pdbx_description
1 polymer ?
#
loop_
_entity_poly.entity_id
_entity_poly.type
_entity_poly.pdbx_seq_one_letter_code
_entity_poly.pdbx_strand_id
1 'polypeptide(L)'
;MEQYPNSSFDIDGAIESVLAAAQDLTTQLTLTAQDQSAELSHIIKSGIDIANSLRNIALNQELDRLQECADRFHEHIDHMLEVCKLLRQIALTETLQVQAKFTEINVRIYGPQVITAARALTSHPQSKIAKENLEVFVDMWQWLSTDVTTITKEVIDLAQSSTKADKTTEYLSLPRPGKHGTTSKPLKPTRLDSEEQEKIAKTGLEMKMVTNEMDAETDKWNGASEENNDIVKRAKNMSAMAFSMYQFTKGEGTLRTTQDLFTQAEYFAEEANRLYKVVRQFSYQVPAGPPKKELLEHLDKVPTYVQTLQFTVKDPTVGKAATFVKVDHVIQETKNLMNVISKVVSTCFVCADRIFELTGVPFDNRLINVPTVSAVSIEPSSTSTKSAKDKVTHLPPQTSVPFIRFPRNRGRLLLSKYR
;
A
#
# COMPACT_ATOMS: atom_id res chain seq x y z
N MET A 1 -3.50 27.46 42.17
CA MET A 1 -3.20 27.01 40.79
C MET A 1 -3.79 25.62 40.68
N GLU A 2 -4.99 25.52 40.12
CA GLU A 2 -5.60 24.24 39.80
C GLU A 2 -4.75 23.56 38.73
N GLN A 3 -4.27 22.35 39.04
CA GLN A 3 -3.61 21.48 38.08
C GLN A 3 -4.68 21.02 37.09
N TYR A 4 -4.62 21.53 35.86
CA TYR A 4 -5.37 20.95 34.75
C TYR A 4 -4.83 19.53 34.53
N PRO A 5 -5.66 18.49 34.61
CA PRO A 5 -5.23 17.12 34.32
C PRO A 5 -4.77 17.02 32.87
N ASN A 6 -3.66 16.30 32.66
CA ASN A 6 -2.93 16.08 31.41
C ASN A 6 -3.77 16.20 30.12
N SER A 7 -3.74 17.37 29.49
CA SER A 7 -4.41 17.64 28.21
C SER A 7 -3.94 16.74 27.06
N SER A 8 -2.72 16.19 27.13
CA SER A 8 -2.21 15.23 26.13
C SER A 8 -2.95 13.89 26.15
N PHE A 9 -3.30 13.39 27.35
CA PHE A 9 -4.01 12.12 27.49
C PHE A 9 -5.46 12.23 26.98
N ASP A 10 -6.06 13.41 27.14
CA ASP A 10 -7.39 13.73 26.62
C ASP A 10 -7.40 13.82 25.08
N ILE A 11 -6.32 14.34 24.49
CA ILE A 11 -6.15 14.38 23.03
C ILE A 11 -5.90 12.99 22.45
N ASP A 12 -5.01 12.19 23.04
CA ASP A 12 -4.73 10.83 22.57
C ASP A 12 -5.98 9.94 22.65
N GLY A 13 -6.74 10.03 23.75
CA GLY A 13 -8.04 9.35 23.90
C GLY A 13 -9.08 9.84 22.89
N ALA A 14 -9.11 11.15 22.58
CA ALA A 14 -9.97 11.69 21.54
C ALA A 14 -9.56 11.21 20.14
N ILE A 15 -8.26 11.10 19.85
CA ILE A 15 -7.74 10.56 18.59
C ILE A 15 -8.15 9.09 18.45
N GLU A 16 -7.96 8.27 19.48
CA GLU A 16 -8.38 6.87 19.47
C GLU A 16 -9.90 6.74 19.28
N SER A 17 -10.69 7.59 19.93
CA SER A 17 -12.15 7.61 19.78
C SER A 17 -12.58 7.99 18.36
N VAL A 18 -11.95 8.99 17.75
CA VAL A 18 -12.23 9.39 16.36
C VAL A 18 -11.82 8.30 15.38
N LEU A 19 -10.66 7.67 15.58
CA LEU A 19 -10.21 6.55 14.75
C LEU A 19 -11.16 5.36 14.84
N ALA A 20 -11.59 5.00 16.07
CA ALA A 20 -12.56 3.93 16.28
C ALA A 20 -13.91 4.26 15.63
N ALA A 21 -14.40 5.49 15.76
CA ALA A 21 -15.64 5.93 15.11
C ALA A 21 -15.54 5.91 13.57
N ALA A 22 -14.39 6.30 13.01
CA ALA A 22 -14.15 6.25 11.58
C ALA A 22 -14.08 4.79 11.05
N GLN A 23 -13.47 3.88 11.81
CA GLN A 23 -13.46 2.45 11.49
C GLN A 23 -14.86 1.83 11.57
N ASP A 24 -15.64 2.18 12.60
CA ASP A 24 -17.02 1.70 12.74
C ASP A 24 -17.89 2.22 11.59
N LEU A 25 -17.80 3.51 11.25
CA LEU A 25 -18.48 4.08 10.08
C LEU A 25 -18.11 3.34 8.79
N THR A 26 -16.83 3.08 8.57
CA THR A 26 -16.35 2.33 7.39
C THR A 26 -16.94 0.92 7.35
N THR A 27 -17.02 0.26 8.51
CA THR A 27 -17.62 -1.07 8.65
C THR A 27 -19.12 -1.04 8.34
N GLN A 28 -19.86 -0.08 8.91
CA GLN A 28 -21.30 0.07 8.66
C GLN A 28 -21.61 0.40 7.20
N LEU A 29 -20.82 1.27 6.57
CA LEU A 29 -20.96 1.58 5.14
C LEU A 29 -20.69 0.34 4.27
N THR A 30 -19.70 -0.47 4.63
CA THR A 30 -19.40 -1.73 3.94
C THR A 30 -20.54 -2.74 4.06
N LEU A 31 -21.11 -2.90 5.25
CA LEU A 31 -22.26 -3.78 5.47
C LEU A 31 -23.50 -3.30 4.70
N THR A 32 -23.76 -1.99 4.72
CA THR A 32 -24.88 -1.39 3.96
C THR A 32 -24.72 -1.65 2.46
N ALA A 33 -23.50 -1.48 1.93
CA ALA A 33 -23.22 -1.77 0.53
C ALA A 33 -23.37 -3.26 0.19
N GLN A 34 -23.05 -4.15 1.12
CA GLN A 34 -23.26 -5.59 0.99
C GLN A 34 -24.75 -5.93 0.91
N ASP A 35 -25.57 -5.38 1.81
CA ASP A 35 -27.02 -5.58 1.78
C ASP A 35 -27.60 -5.07 0.45
N GLN A 36 -27.12 -3.91 -0.01
CA GLN A 36 -27.54 -3.33 -1.29
C GLN A 36 -27.08 -4.15 -2.51
N SER A 37 -26.00 -4.92 -2.41
CA SER A 37 -25.57 -5.82 -3.48
C SER A 37 -26.52 -7.00 -3.70
N ALA A 38 -27.27 -7.43 -2.69
CA ALA A 38 -28.28 -8.47 -2.86
C ALA A 38 -29.43 -7.95 -3.74
N GLU A 39 -29.86 -6.70 -3.49
CA GLU A 39 -30.89 -6.02 -4.26
C GLU A 39 -30.41 -5.61 -5.67
N LEU A 40 -29.11 -5.35 -5.84
CA LEU A 40 -28.53 -4.95 -7.12
C LEU A 40 -28.83 -5.95 -8.24
N SER A 41 -28.82 -7.26 -7.95
CA SER A 41 -29.13 -8.28 -8.96
C SER A 41 -30.56 -8.13 -9.51
N HIS A 42 -31.52 -7.77 -8.64
CA HIS A 42 -32.89 -7.51 -9.04
C HIS A 42 -33.03 -6.20 -9.83
N ILE A 43 -32.33 -5.14 -9.38
CA ILE A 43 -32.25 -3.86 -10.09
C ILE A 43 -31.74 -4.10 -11.51
N ILE A 44 -30.55 -4.68 -11.68
CA ILE A 44 -29.94 -4.94 -12.99
C ILE A 44 -30.89 -5.72 -13.92
N LYS A 45 -31.53 -6.78 -13.41
CA LYS A 45 -32.50 -7.55 -14.19
C LYS A 45 -33.69 -6.70 -14.64
N SER A 46 -34.27 -5.92 -13.72
CA SER A 46 -35.38 -5.02 -14.03
C SER A 46 -34.99 -3.98 -15.08
N GLY A 47 -33.79 -3.40 -15.01
CA GLY A 47 -33.29 -2.45 -16.01
C GLY A 47 -33.16 -3.07 -17.40
N ILE A 48 -32.64 -4.29 -17.48
CA ILE A 48 -32.54 -5.05 -18.75
C ILE A 48 -33.93 -5.35 -19.32
N ASP A 49 -34.89 -5.72 -18.48
CA ASP A 49 -36.27 -6.01 -18.90
C ASP A 49 -36.97 -4.73 -19.43
N ILE A 50 -36.74 -3.58 -18.78
CA ILE A 50 -37.28 -2.29 -19.25
C ILE A 50 -36.61 -1.86 -20.57
N ALA A 51 -35.30 -2.01 -20.73
CA ALA A 51 -34.61 -1.71 -21.99
C ALA A 51 -35.14 -2.58 -23.14
N ASN A 52 -35.38 -3.87 -22.90
CA ASN A 52 -36.01 -4.77 -23.87
C ASN A 52 -37.45 -4.38 -24.16
N SER A 53 -38.20 -3.90 -23.17
CA SER A 53 -39.56 -3.39 -23.35
C SER A 53 -39.58 -2.14 -24.22
N LEU A 54 -38.67 -1.19 -23.99
CA LEU A 54 -38.47 -0.02 -24.84
C LEU A 54 -38.21 -0.41 -26.30
N ARG A 55 -37.34 -1.41 -26.50
CA ARG A 55 -37.07 -1.95 -27.83
C ARG A 55 -38.31 -2.52 -28.50
N ASN A 56 -39.09 -3.34 -27.79
CA ASN A 56 -40.30 -3.96 -28.32
C ASN A 56 -41.38 -2.92 -28.65
N ILE A 57 -41.59 -1.94 -27.75
CA ILE A 57 -42.50 -0.82 -27.97
C ILE A 57 -42.11 -0.05 -29.24
N ALA A 58 -40.82 0.25 -29.42
CA ALA A 58 -40.33 0.96 -30.59
C ALA A 58 -40.46 0.15 -31.89
N LEU A 59 -40.24 -1.17 -31.85
CA LEU A 59 -40.43 -2.06 -32.99
C LEU A 59 -41.90 -2.21 -33.40
N ASN A 60 -42.81 -2.27 -32.41
CA ASN A 60 -44.24 -2.46 -32.61
C ASN A 60 -45.01 -1.14 -32.81
N GLN A 61 -44.37 0.02 -32.66
CA GLN A 61 -44.98 1.35 -32.78
C GLN A 61 -46.06 1.65 -31.73
N GLU A 62 -45.88 1.16 -30.50
CA GLU A 62 -46.79 1.40 -29.38
C GLU A 62 -46.53 2.78 -28.72
N LEU A 63 -46.72 3.87 -29.48
CA LEU A 63 -46.32 5.24 -29.08
C LEU A 63 -46.90 5.69 -27.75
N ASP A 64 -48.15 5.30 -27.45
CA ASP A 64 -48.84 5.67 -26.21
C ASP A 64 -48.12 5.17 -24.95
N ARG A 65 -47.33 4.10 -25.07
CA ARG A 65 -46.61 3.46 -23.96
C ARG A 65 -45.13 3.85 -23.90
N LEU A 66 -44.60 4.47 -24.95
CA LEU A 66 -43.17 4.77 -25.08
C LEU A 66 -42.70 5.72 -23.99
N GLN A 67 -43.47 6.79 -23.73
CA GLN A 67 -43.07 7.82 -22.78
C GLN A 67 -43.05 7.28 -21.35
N GLU A 68 -44.09 6.55 -20.94
CA GLU A 68 -44.13 5.91 -19.62
C GLU A 68 -42.98 4.91 -19.43
N CYS A 69 -42.67 4.10 -20.45
CA CYS A 69 -41.57 3.14 -20.38
C CYS A 69 -40.20 3.85 -20.35
N ALA A 70 -40.05 4.98 -21.05
CA ALA A 70 -38.83 5.79 -21.03
C ALA A 70 -38.60 6.44 -19.67
N ASP A 71 -39.65 6.95 -19.03
CA ASP A 71 -39.56 7.57 -17.70
C ASP A 71 -39.16 6.53 -16.65
N ARG A 72 -39.78 5.35 -16.67
CA ARG A 72 -39.38 4.20 -15.83
C ARG A 72 -37.93 3.77 -16.06
N PHE A 73 -37.46 3.80 -17.31
CA PHE A 73 -36.07 3.49 -17.62
C PHE A 73 -35.12 4.57 -17.10
N HIS A 74 -35.51 5.84 -17.17
CA HIS A 74 -34.73 6.94 -16.63
C HIS A 74 -34.57 6.82 -15.11
N GLU A 75 -35.65 6.53 -14.38
CA GLU A 75 -35.58 6.24 -12.94
C GLU A 75 -34.61 5.09 -12.64
N HIS A 76 -34.56 4.09 -13.52
CA HIS A 76 -33.62 2.98 -13.40
C HIS A 76 -32.16 3.39 -13.60
N ILE A 77 -31.89 4.26 -14.59
CA ILE A 77 -30.57 4.85 -14.81
C ILE A 77 -30.14 5.63 -13.57
N ASP A 78 -31.03 6.45 -13.01
CA ASP A 78 -30.75 7.24 -11.81
C ASP A 78 -30.42 6.34 -10.62
N HIS A 79 -31.16 5.25 -10.42
CA HIS A 79 -30.85 4.27 -9.38
C HIS A 79 -29.48 3.62 -9.59
N MET A 80 -29.13 3.22 -10.82
CA MET A 80 -27.79 2.70 -11.11
C MET A 80 -26.68 3.72 -10.85
N LEU A 81 -26.93 5.02 -11.12
CA LEU A 81 -25.96 6.07 -10.83
C LEU A 81 -25.76 6.25 -9.32
N GLU A 82 -26.81 6.15 -8.51
CA GLU A 82 -26.67 6.18 -7.04
C GLU A 82 -25.85 4.99 -6.52
N VAL A 83 -26.05 3.78 -7.09
CA VAL A 83 -25.20 2.63 -6.78
C VAL A 83 -23.74 2.93 -7.13
N CYS A 84 -23.44 3.45 -8.32
CA CYS A 84 -22.06 3.78 -8.70
C CYS A 84 -21.42 4.83 -7.75
N LYS A 85 -22.18 5.83 -7.31
CA LYS A 85 -21.70 6.84 -6.35
C LYS A 85 -21.36 6.21 -4.99
N LEU A 86 -22.21 5.31 -4.49
CA LEU A 86 -21.96 4.56 -3.27
C LEU A 86 -20.66 3.75 -3.39
N LEU A 87 -20.51 2.98 -4.47
CA LEU A 87 -19.33 2.15 -4.72
C LEU A 87 -18.03 2.96 -4.75
N ARG A 88 -18.06 4.14 -5.39
CA ARG A 88 -16.92 5.05 -5.41
C ARG A 88 -16.54 5.53 -4.00
N GLN A 89 -17.51 5.75 -3.12
CA GLN A 89 -17.28 6.27 -1.78
C GLN A 89 -16.71 5.21 -0.83
N ILE A 90 -17.06 3.94 -1.03
CA ILE A 90 -16.62 2.82 -0.18
C ILE A 90 -15.37 2.09 -0.72
N ALA A 91 -14.96 2.37 -1.96
CA ALA A 91 -13.81 1.72 -2.57
C ALA A 91 -12.51 2.02 -1.80
N LEU A 92 -11.86 0.94 -1.32
CA LEU A 92 -10.67 0.99 -0.46
C LEU A 92 -9.35 1.28 -1.19
N THR A 93 -9.35 1.31 -2.52
CA THR A 93 -8.15 1.60 -3.32
C THR A 93 -8.44 2.67 -4.36
N GLU A 94 -7.42 3.45 -4.68
CA GLU A 94 -7.50 4.46 -5.74
C GLU A 94 -7.88 3.85 -7.10
N THR A 95 -7.36 2.66 -7.40
CA THR A 95 -7.70 1.92 -8.63
C THR A 95 -9.20 1.63 -8.73
N LEU A 96 -9.81 1.08 -7.67
CA LEU A 96 -11.25 0.80 -7.66
C LEU A 96 -12.09 2.08 -7.67
N GLN A 97 -11.63 3.15 -6.99
CA GLN A 97 -12.30 4.45 -7.05
C GLN A 97 -12.32 5.01 -8.48
N VAL A 98 -11.20 4.93 -9.20
CA VAL A 98 -11.10 5.36 -10.60
C VAL A 98 -12.01 4.54 -11.50
N GLN A 99 -12.03 3.20 -11.33
CA GLN A 99 -12.92 2.33 -12.10
C GLN A 99 -14.40 2.64 -11.81
N ALA A 100 -14.80 2.82 -10.55
CA ALA A 100 -16.18 3.12 -10.17
C ALA A 100 -16.65 4.44 -10.78
N LYS A 101 -15.77 5.45 -10.76
CA LYS A 101 -16.00 6.74 -11.42
C LYS A 101 -16.16 6.58 -12.94
N PHE A 102 -15.34 5.74 -13.58
CA PHE A 102 -15.44 5.50 -15.02
C PHE A 102 -16.76 4.81 -15.40
N THR A 103 -17.16 3.79 -14.62
CA THR A 103 -18.45 3.11 -14.79
C THR A 103 -19.62 4.08 -14.62
N GLU A 104 -19.60 4.94 -13.59
CA GLU A 104 -20.61 5.99 -13.38
C GLU A 104 -20.76 6.91 -14.59
N ILE A 105 -19.63 7.38 -15.14
CA ILE A 105 -19.61 8.27 -16.31
C ILE A 105 -20.21 7.57 -17.53
N ASN A 106 -19.88 6.30 -17.76
CA ASN A 106 -20.40 5.55 -18.89
C ASN A 106 -21.90 5.32 -18.77
N VAL A 107 -22.41 4.95 -17.59
CA VAL A 107 -23.86 4.82 -17.34
C VAL A 107 -24.58 6.13 -17.62
N ARG A 108 -24.05 7.26 -17.13
CA ARG A 108 -24.63 8.61 -17.34
C ARG A 108 -24.70 9.00 -18.82
N ILE A 109 -23.67 8.68 -19.59
CA ILE A 109 -23.59 9.08 -21.01
C ILE A 109 -24.43 8.16 -21.90
N TYR A 110 -24.28 6.84 -21.72
CA TYR A 110 -24.81 5.84 -22.65
C TYR A 110 -26.19 5.32 -22.26
N GLY A 111 -26.57 5.29 -20.98
CA GLY A 111 -27.91 4.87 -20.54
C GLY A 111 -29.05 5.62 -21.27
N PRO A 112 -29.06 6.96 -21.26
CA PRO A 112 -30.09 7.75 -21.95
C PRO A 112 -30.15 7.56 -23.47
N GLN A 113 -29.10 7.00 -24.08
CA GLN A 113 -29.07 6.76 -25.54
C GLN A 113 -30.03 5.65 -25.95
N VAL A 114 -30.39 4.71 -25.06
CA VAL A 114 -31.42 3.70 -25.32
C VAL A 114 -32.78 4.36 -25.61
N ILE A 115 -33.17 5.33 -24.77
CA ILE A 115 -34.42 6.09 -24.94
C ILE A 115 -34.37 6.90 -26.25
N THR A 116 -33.23 7.55 -26.51
CA THR A 116 -33.03 8.36 -27.71
C THR A 116 -33.13 7.52 -28.98
N ALA A 117 -32.50 6.33 -28.99
CA ALA A 117 -32.57 5.40 -30.10
C ALA A 117 -33.98 4.83 -30.29
N ALA A 118 -34.69 4.54 -29.21
CA ALA A 118 -36.08 4.09 -29.27
C ALA A 118 -36.99 5.15 -29.91
N ARG A 119 -36.86 6.41 -29.49
CA ARG A 119 -37.57 7.57 -30.06
C ARG A 119 -37.24 7.79 -31.54
N ALA A 120 -35.97 7.61 -31.92
CA ALA A 120 -35.55 7.70 -33.32
C ALA A 120 -36.18 6.60 -34.18
N LEU A 121 -36.26 5.37 -33.67
CA LEU A 121 -36.91 4.25 -34.37
C LEU A 121 -38.43 4.46 -34.50
N THR A 122 -39.10 4.97 -33.47
CA THR A 122 -40.53 5.30 -33.57
C THR A 122 -40.79 6.44 -34.57
N SER A 123 -39.86 7.38 -34.71
CA SER A 123 -39.95 8.45 -35.72
C SER A 123 -39.69 7.93 -37.15
N HIS A 124 -38.92 6.85 -37.29
CA HIS A 124 -38.53 6.26 -38.57
C HIS A 124 -38.65 4.72 -38.59
N PRO A 125 -39.88 4.16 -38.58
CA PRO A 125 -40.15 2.73 -38.33
C PRO A 125 -39.53 1.77 -39.35
N GLN A 126 -39.37 2.24 -40.59
CA GLN A 126 -38.83 1.44 -41.70
C GLN A 126 -37.30 1.54 -41.81
N SER A 127 -36.67 2.41 -41.02
CA SER A 127 -35.21 2.59 -41.07
C SER A 127 -34.50 1.40 -40.45
N LYS A 128 -33.80 0.62 -41.29
CA LYS A 128 -32.94 -0.46 -40.81
C LYS A 128 -31.84 0.05 -39.87
N ILE A 129 -31.30 1.22 -40.18
CA ILE A 129 -30.24 1.86 -39.37
C ILE A 129 -30.77 2.22 -37.98
N ALA A 130 -32.01 2.72 -37.87
CA ALA A 130 -32.61 3.04 -36.58
C ALA A 130 -32.86 1.78 -35.73
N LYS A 131 -33.23 0.66 -36.37
CA LYS A 131 -33.37 -0.65 -35.70
C LYS A 131 -32.03 -1.15 -35.16
N GLU A 132 -31.01 -1.21 -36.01
CA GLU A 132 -29.66 -1.64 -35.64
C GLU A 132 -29.07 -0.73 -34.54
N ASN A 133 -29.28 0.58 -34.62
CA ASN A 133 -28.82 1.53 -33.62
C ASN A 133 -29.46 1.29 -32.23
N LEU A 134 -30.76 0.99 -32.19
CA LEU A 134 -31.44 0.66 -30.93
C LEU A 134 -30.92 -0.65 -30.34
N GLU A 135 -30.69 -1.68 -31.15
CA GLU A 135 -30.09 -2.93 -30.70
C GLU A 135 -28.71 -2.71 -30.05
N VAL A 136 -27.84 -1.94 -30.70
CA VAL A 136 -26.51 -1.62 -30.17
C VAL A 136 -26.58 -0.92 -28.81
N PHE A 137 -27.51 0.02 -28.62
CA PHE A 137 -27.64 0.69 -27.32
C PHE A 137 -28.27 -0.18 -26.23
N VAL A 138 -29.16 -1.11 -26.59
CA VAL A 138 -29.69 -2.11 -25.65
C VAL A 138 -28.59 -3.10 -25.23
N ASP A 139 -27.74 -3.52 -26.15
CA ASP A 139 -26.58 -4.37 -25.82
C ASP A 139 -25.54 -3.61 -24.98
N MET A 140 -25.30 -2.34 -25.31
CA MET A 140 -24.45 -1.46 -24.49
C MET A 140 -24.98 -1.35 -23.06
N TRP A 141 -26.29 -1.20 -22.88
CA TRP A 141 -26.89 -1.18 -21.56
C TRP A 141 -26.61 -2.47 -20.76
N GLN A 142 -26.76 -3.65 -21.38
CA GLN A 142 -26.41 -4.92 -20.72
C GLN A 142 -24.93 -4.98 -20.32
N TRP A 143 -24.04 -4.44 -21.16
CA TRP A 143 -22.62 -4.37 -20.85
C TRP A 143 -22.35 -3.45 -19.65
N LEU A 144 -22.96 -2.26 -19.62
CA LEU A 144 -22.86 -1.33 -18.49
C LEU A 144 -23.40 -1.93 -17.19
N SER A 145 -24.52 -2.65 -17.26
CA SER A 145 -25.08 -3.40 -16.14
C SER A 145 -24.11 -4.46 -15.60
N THR A 146 -23.39 -5.13 -16.50
CA THR A 146 -22.37 -6.12 -16.15
C THR A 146 -21.15 -5.46 -15.49
N ASP A 147 -20.70 -4.32 -16.01
CA ASP A 147 -19.62 -3.53 -15.42
C ASP A 147 -19.96 -3.08 -14.00
N VAL A 148 -21.17 -2.54 -13.78
CA VAL A 148 -21.66 -2.16 -12.44
C VAL A 148 -21.67 -3.35 -11.48
N THR A 149 -22.13 -4.51 -11.95
CA THR A 149 -22.13 -5.75 -11.15
C THR A 149 -20.71 -6.19 -10.79
N THR A 150 -19.79 -6.12 -11.76
CA THR A 150 -18.39 -6.54 -11.59
C THR A 150 -17.69 -5.66 -10.55
N ILE A 151 -17.79 -4.34 -10.69
CA ILE A 151 -17.15 -3.43 -9.73
C ILE A 151 -17.80 -3.49 -8.35
N THR A 152 -19.11 -3.71 -8.27
CA THR A 152 -19.79 -3.94 -6.98
C THR A 152 -19.17 -5.13 -6.26
N LYS A 153 -18.98 -6.25 -6.99
CA LYS A 153 -18.38 -7.45 -6.44
C LYS A 153 -16.93 -7.22 -6.01
N GLU A 154 -16.11 -6.59 -6.84
CA GLU A 154 -14.70 -6.32 -6.53
C GLU A 154 -14.54 -5.42 -5.30
N VAL A 155 -15.37 -4.38 -5.19
CA VAL A 155 -15.38 -3.46 -4.04
C VAL A 155 -15.81 -4.19 -2.76
N ILE A 156 -16.87 -5.01 -2.82
CA ILE A 156 -17.36 -5.76 -1.65
C ILE A 156 -16.40 -6.87 -1.25
N ASP A 157 -15.86 -7.64 -2.21
CA ASP A 157 -14.89 -8.71 -1.92
C ASP A 157 -13.65 -8.15 -1.25
N LEU A 158 -13.14 -7.00 -1.73
CA LEU A 158 -12.00 -6.33 -1.11
C LEU A 158 -12.35 -5.80 0.30
N ALA A 159 -13.51 -5.17 0.46
CA ALA A 159 -13.96 -4.67 1.75
C ALA A 159 -14.14 -5.79 2.78
N GLN A 160 -14.75 -6.92 2.36
CA GLN A 160 -14.84 -8.12 3.18
C GLN A 160 -13.48 -8.72 3.49
N SER A 161 -12.52 -8.69 2.57
CA SER A 161 -11.16 -9.18 2.85
C SER A 161 -10.46 -8.31 3.90
N SER A 162 -10.75 -7.01 3.93
CA SER A 162 -10.27 -6.09 4.97
C SER A 162 -10.92 -6.37 6.33
N THR A 163 -12.25 -6.52 6.39
CA THR A 163 -12.98 -6.78 7.65
C THR A 163 -12.79 -8.21 8.15
N LYS A 164 -12.61 -9.20 7.24
CA LYS A 164 -12.25 -10.58 7.61
C LYS A 164 -10.79 -10.66 8.01
N ALA A 165 -9.88 -9.85 7.46
CA ALA A 165 -8.54 -9.74 8.01
C ALA A 165 -8.64 -9.45 9.51
N ASP A 166 -9.44 -8.47 9.95
CA ASP A 166 -9.60 -8.15 11.39
C ASP A 166 -10.26 -9.26 12.25
N LYS A 167 -11.12 -10.13 11.70
CA LYS A 167 -11.74 -11.24 12.46
C LYS A 167 -11.04 -12.60 12.31
N THR A 168 -10.14 -12.75 11.33
CA THR A 168 -9.29 -13.95 11.16
C THR A 168 -7.83 -13.72 11.52
N THR A 169 -7.43 -12.49 11.88
CA THR A 169 -6.16 -12.14 12.52
C THR A 169 -6.15 -12.41 14.02
N GLU A 170 -7.10 -13.19 14.55
CA GLU A 170 -6.91 -13.92 15.79
C GLU A 170 -5.94 -15.10 15.55
N TYR A 171 -4.67 -14.75 15.27
CA TYR A 171 -3.49 -15.62 15.15
C TYR A 171 -3.76 -17.03 14.58
N LEU A 172 -4.42 -17.10 13.42
CA LEU A 172 -4.60 -18.36 12.72
C LEU A 172 -3.37 -18.63 11.84
N SER A 173 -2.36 -19.18 12.52
CA SER A 173 -1.13 -19.82 12.03
C SER A 173 0.06 -18.91 11.68
N LEU A 174 1.21 -19.24 12.32
CA LEU A 174 2.54 -18.91 11.81
C LEU A 174 2.62 -19.39 10.35
N PRO A 175 2.92 -18.54 9.37
CA PRO A 175 3.14 -19.03 8.01
C PRO A 175 4.47 -19.78 7.95
N ARG A 176 4.45 -20.91 7.24
CA ARG A 176 5.53 -21.91 7.26
C ARG A 176 6.86 -21.32 6.77
N PRO A 177 8.00 -21.82 7.28
CA PRO A 177 9.28 -21.69 6.59
C PRO A 177 9.14 -22.22 5.17
N GLY A 178 9.42 -21.38 4.17
CA GLY A 178 9.31 -21.74 2.77
C GLY A 178 10.13 -22.98 2.45
N LYS A 179 9.47 -24.06 2.02
CA LYS A 179 10.10 -25.18 1.34
C LYS A 179 9.29 -25.53 0.10
N HIS A 180 9.97 -25.43 -1.06
CA HIS A 180 9.57 -26.05 -2.31
C HIS A 180 9.12 -27.50 -2.06
N GLY A 181 7.90 -27.86 -2.46
CA GLY A 181 7.41 -29.23 -2.35
C GLY A 181 5.90 -29.36 -2.44
N THR A 182 5.46 -29.98 -3.52
CA THR A 182 4.09 -30.33 -3.93
C THR A 182 3.26 -31.03 -2.84
N THR A 183 2.30 -30.35 -2.19
CA THR A 183 1.12 -31.03 -1.59
C THR A 183 -0.12 -30.13 -1.64
N SER A 184 -1.17 -30.59 -2.33
CA SER A 184 -2.40 -29.87 -2.66
C SER A 184 -3.54 -30.14 -1.66
N LYS A 185 -3.29 -30.00 -0.35
CA LYS A 185 -4.35 -30.13 0.67
C LYS A 185 -4.39 -28.89 1.58
N PRO A 186 -5.55 -28.22 1.75
CA PRO A 186 -5.72 -27.15 2.72
C PRO A 186 -5.64 -27.76 4.12
N LEU A 187 -4.62 -27.40 4.89
CA LEU A 187 -4.46 -27.80 6.28
C LEU A 187 -5.11 -26.75 7.18
N LYS A 188 -5.97 -27.23 8.09
CA LYS A 188 -6.78 -26.38 8.98
C LYS A 188 -5.88 -25.57 9.93
N PRO A 189 -6.17 -24.28 10.17
CA PRO A 189 -5.48 -23.49 11.17
C PRO A 189 -5.85 -23.97 12.59
N THR A 190 -4.86 -24.07 13.47
CA THR A 190 -5.04 -24.51 14.87
C THR A 190 -4.55 -23.42 15.84
N ARG A 191 -5.47 -22.97 16.71
CA ARG A 191 -5.34 -21.86 17.68
C ARG A 191 -4.09 -21.94 18.58
N LEU A 192 -3.61 -20.79 19.03
CA LEU A 192 -2.52 -20.59 20.01
C LEU A 192 -3.09 -20.35 21.42
N ASP A 193 -2.22 -20.39 22.43
CA ASP A 193 -2.56 -20.08 23.83
C ASP A 193 -2.53 -18.56 24.06
N SER A 194 -3.50 -18.04 24.81
CA SER A 194 -3.81 -16.59 24.89
C SER A 194 -2.75 -15.80 25.65
N GLU A 195 -2.08 -16.42 26.62
CA GLU A 195 -1.12 -15.78 27.52
C GLU A 195 0.19 -15.39 26.81
N GLU A 196 0.70 -16.27 25.95
CA GLU A 196 1.94 -16.02 25.20
C GLU A 196 1.77 -14.86 24.20
N GLN A 197 0.57 -14.74 23.60
CA GLN A 197 0.24 -13.70 22.64
C GLN A 197 0.13 -12.32 23.31
N GLU A 198 -0.43 -12.24 24.52
CA GLU A 198 -0.47 -11.01 25.30
C GLU A 198 0.94 -10.49 25.64
N LYS A 199 1.87 -11.40 25.94
CA LYS A 199 3.27 -11.05 26.21
C LYS A 199 3.93 -10.38 25.00
N ILE A 200 3.78 -10.94 23.81
CA ILE A 200 4.33 -10.35 22.57
C ILE A 200 3.67 -9.00 22.27
N ALA A 201 2.35 -8.91 22.44
CA ALA A 201 1.62 -7.65 22.23
C ALA A 201 2.08 -6.55 23.20
N LYS A 202 2.39 -6.90 24.45
CA LYS A 202 2.98 -5.97 25.43
C LYS A 202 4.36 -5.48 24.98
N THR A 203 5.26 -6.38 24.59
CA THR A 203 6.59 -6.02 24.09
C THR A 203 6.49 -5.16 22.83
N GLY A 204 5.56 -5.47 21.92
CA GLY A 204 5.27 -4.68 20.74
C GLY A 204 4.80 -3.27 21.09
N LEU A 205 3.93 -3.13 22.09
CA LEU A 205 3.47 -1.82 22.55
C LEU A 205 4.62 -0.99 23.15
N GLU A 206 5.49 -1.60 23.95
CA GLU A 206 6.70 -0.92 24.45
C GLU A 206 7.60 -0.45 23.29
N MET A 207 7.76 -1.28 22.25
CA MET A 207 8.49 -0.88 21.04
C MET A 207 7.85 0.31 20.30
N LYS A 208 6.50 0.38 20.25
CA LYS A 208 5.78 1.54 19.72
C LYS A 208 6.06 2.81 20.53
N MET A 209 6.10 2.73 21.86
CA MET A 209 6.41 3.88 22.70
C MET A 209 7.80 4.45 22.39
N VAL A 210 8.81 3.59 22.24
CA VAL A 210 10.17 4.01 21.85
C VAL A 210 10.21 4.61 20.45
N THR A 211 9.39 4.08 19.53
CA THR A 211 9.24 4.61 18.16
C THR A 211 8.68 6.05 18.19
N ASN A 212 7.63 6.29 18.99
CA ASN A 212 7.05 7.63 19.17
C ASN A 212 8.06 8.62 19.79
N GLU A 213 8.83 8.18 20.79
CA GLU A 213 9.90 9.01 21.39
C GLU A 213 10.96 9.39 20.36
N MET A 214 11.35 8.44 19.50
CA MET A 214 12.34 8.70 18.45
C MET A 214 11.79 9.66 17.39
N ASP A 215 10.53 9.51 16.97
CA ASP A 215 9.90 10.43 16.01
C ASP A 215 9.86 11.86 16.57
N ALA A 216 9.42 12.01 17.83
CA ALA A 216 9.41 13.30 18.52
C ALA A 216 10.82 13.92 18.65
N GLU A 217 11.84 13.09 18.87
CA GLU A 217 13.24 13.55 18.89
C GLU A 217 13.68 14.02 17.50
N THR A 218 13.32 13.30 16.43
CA THR A 218 13.67 13.71 15.06
C THR A 218 12.98 15.00 14.64
N ASP A 219 11.78 15.29 15.14
CA ASP A 219 11.06 16.53 14.83
C ASP A 219 11.73 17.78 15.41
N LYS A 220 12.54 17.65 16.48
CA LYS A 220 13.36 18.75 16.99
C LYS A 220 14.42 19.21 15.99
N TRP A 221 14.76 18.38 15.01
CA TRP A 221 15.71 18.72 13.95
C TRP A 221 15.07 19.43 12.75
N ASN A 222 13.74 19.65 12.73
CA ASN A 222 12.98 20.21 11.59
C ASN A 222 13.35 21.67 11.20
N GLY A 223 14.33 22.29 11.86
CA GLY A 223 14.92 23.57 11.45
C GLY A 223 16.02 23.48 10.38
N ALA A 224 16.57 22.28 10.14
CA ALA A 224 17.61 22.04 9.13
C ALA A 224 17.07 21.10 8.04
N SER A 225 16.73 21.66 6.87
CA SER A 225 16.31 20.97 5.63
C SER A 225 16.40 19.42 5.70
N GLU A 226 15.26 18.76 5.94
CA GLU A 226 15.14 17.30 6.14
C GLU A 226 15.86 16.47 5.05
N GLU A 227 15.97 17.00 3.84
CA GLU A 227 16.66 16.37 2.71
C GLU A 227 18.18 16.19 2.91
N ASN A 228 18.79 16.91 3.86
CA ASN A 228 20.24 16.93 4.02
C ASN A 228 20.73 16.24 5.30
N ASN A 229 19.87 15.66 6.17
CA ASN A 229 20.32 15.03 7.42
C ASN A 229 20.16 13.50 7.39
N ASP A 230 21.27 12.78 7.13
CA ASP A 230 21.26 11.32 7.06
C ASP A 230 20.98 10.65 8.41
N ILE A 231 21.31 11.29 9.53
CA ILE A 231 21.03 10.73 10.87
C ILE A 231 19.50 10.70 11.07
N VAL A 232 18.83 11.82 10.83
CA VAL A 232 17.37 11.95 10.95
C VAL A 232 16.65 11.02 9.96
N LYS A 233 17.08 11.00 8.70
CA LYS A 233 16.49 10.12 7.67
C LYS A 233 16.58 8.65 8.08
N ARG A 234 17.74 8.21 8.60
CA ARG A 234 17.93 6.83 9.04
C ARG A 234 17.12 6.52 10.28
N ALA A 235 17.03 7.44 11.23
CA ALA A 235 16.18 7.29 12.42
C ALA A 235 14.70 7.12 12.02
N LYS A 236 14.15 8.02 11.17
CA LYS A 236 12.77 7.91 10.65
C LYS A 236 12.52 6.60 9.90
N ASN A 237 13.48 6.14 9.08
CA ASN A 237 13.40 4.84 8.42
C ASN A 237 13.33 3.68 9.42
N MET A 238 14.20 3.69 10.45
CA MET A 238 14.15 2.68 11.50
C MET A 238 12.82 2.72 12.26
N SER A 239 12.26 3.92 12.48
CA SER A 239 10.95 4.13 13.11
C SER A 239 9.84 3.41 12.36
N ALA A 240 9.76 3.66 11.04
CA ALA A 240 8.78 3.03 10.16
C ALA A 240 8.91 1.50 10.12
N MET A 241 10.15 0.99 10.16
CA MET A 241 10.41 -0.44 10.19
C MET A 241 9.96 -1.08 11.51
N ALA A 242 10.27 -0.49 12.66
CA ALA A 242 9.81 -0.99 13.95
C ALA A 242 8.30 -0.86 14.13
N PHE A 243 7.69 0.19 13.59
CA PHE A 243 6.24 0.34 13.56
C PHE A 243 5.56 -0.80 12.79
N SER A 244 6.10 -1.17 11.61
CA SER A 244 5.62 -2.34 10.87
C SER A 244 5.70 -3.64 11.70
N MET A 245 6.78 -3.80 12.49
CA MET A 245 6.94 -4.95 13.38
C MET A 245 5.99 -4.89 14.59
N TYR A 246 5.65 -3.70 15.09
CA TYR A 246 4.59 -3.52 16.10
C TYR A 246 3.23 -3.92 15.52
N GLN A 247 2.88 -3.45 14.34
CA GLN A 247 1.61 -3.80 13.68
C GLN A 247 1.49 -5.32 13.50
N PHE A 248 2.59 -6.00 13.16
CA PHE A 248 2.64 -7.45 13.12
C PHE A 248 2.24 -8.09 14.47
N THR A 249 2.69 -7.55 15.62
CA THR A 249 2.29 -8.08 16.94
C THR A 249 0.79 -7.91 17.24
N LYS A 250 0.11 -7.02 16.53
CA LYS A 250 -1.34 -6.81 16.58
C LYS A 250 -2.12 -7.58 15.52
N GLY A 251 -1.43 -8.27 14.60
CA GLY A 251 -2.04 -8.90 13.44
C GLY A 251 -2.42 -7.91 12.33
N GLU A 252 -1.92 -6.69 12.41
CA GLU A 252 -2.18 -5.60 11.47
C GLU A 252 -0.98 -5.35 10.54
N GLY A 253 -1.15 -4.49 9.54
CA GLY A 253 -0.06 -4.01 8.70
C GLY A 253 0.29 -4.92 7.52
N THR A 254 1.47 -4.69 6.95
CA THR A 254 1.92 -5.30 5.68
C THR A 254 2.65 -6.63 5.87
N LEU A 255 3.21 -6.88 7.05
CA LEU A 255 3.89 -8.13 7.38
C LEU A 255 2.83 -9.21 7.67
N ARG A 256 2.75 -10.22 6.81
CA ARG A 256 1.74 -11.28 6.92
C ARG A 256 2.31 -12.57 7.45
N THR A 257 3.62 -12.76 7.35
CA THR A 257 4.30 -13.97 7.75
C THR A 257 5.40 -13.75 8.77
N THR A 258 5.73 -14.79 9.54
CA THR A 258 6.91 -14.77 10.41
C THR A 258 8.20 -14.63 9.62
N GLN A 259 8.23 -15.15 8.38
CA GLN A 259 9.35 -14.93 7.48
C GLN A 259 9.46 -13.45 7.10
N ASP A 260 8.34 -12.76 6.84
CA ASP A 260 8.31 -11.31 6.57
C ASP A 260 8.84 -10.55 7.79
N LEU A 261 8.44 -10.95 9.01
CA LEU A 261 8.98 -10.37 10.24
C LEU A 261 10.50 -10.56 10.35
N PHE A 262 11.01 -11.76 10.08
CA PHE A 262 12.45 -12.03 10.16
C PHE A 262 13.24 -11.26 9.11
N THR A 263 12.73 -11.18 7.87
CA THR A 263 13.32 -10.36 6.81
C THR A 263 13.26 -8.87 7.15
N GLN A 264 12.16 -8.40 7.75
CA GLN A 264 12.06 -7.02 8.22
C GLN A 264 13.08 -6.72 9.32
N ALA A 265 13.29 -7.65 10.26
CA ALA A 265 14.30 -7.52 11.30
C ALA A 265 15.74 -7.53 10.74
N GLU A 266 16.01 -8.27 9.66
CA GLU A 266 17.28 -8.18 8.92
C GLU A 266 17.49 -6.79 8.32
N TYR A 267 16.48 -6.23 7.65
CA TYR A 267 16.55 -4.87 7.13
C TYR A 267 16.71 -3.81 8.24
N PHE A 268 16.01 -3.99 9.37
CA PHE A 268 16.17 -3.12 10.53
C PHE A 268 17.60 -3.13 11.08
N ALA A 269 18.21 -4.30 11.20
CA ALA A 269 19.59 -4.46 11.62
C ALA A 269 20.60 -3.86 10.62
N GLU A 270 20.33 -3.96 9.31
CA GLU A 270 21.13 -3.30 8.27
C GLU A 270 21.05 -1.78 8.35
N GLU A 271 19.87 -1.22 8.58
CA GLU A 271 19.69 0.23 8.69
C GLU A 271 20.36 0.77 9.96
N ALA A 272 20.28 0.04 11.08
CA ALA A 272 21.01 0.35 12.31
C ALA A 272 22.54 0.41 12.09
N ASN A 273 23.10 -0.54 11.33
CA ASN A 273 24.50 -0.53 10.92
C ASN A 273 24.86 0.69 10.07
N ARG A 274 23.97 1.11 9.17
CA ARG A 274 24.18 2.30 8.35
C ARG A 274 24.13 3.57 9.19
N LEU A 275 23.19 3.67 10.14
CA LEU A 275 23.12 4.78 11.11
C LEU A 275 24.40 4.85 11.95
N TYR A 276 24.87 3.72 12.48
CA TYR A 276 26.12 3.65 13.25
C TYR A 276 27.30 4.28 12.49
N LYS A 277 27.46 3.96 11.19
CA LYS A 277 28.55 4.50 10.37
C LYS A 277 28.47 6.03 10.22
N VAL A 278 27.27 6.54 9.94
CA VAL A 278 27.02 8.00 9.81
C VAL A 278 27.32 8.70 11.12
N VAL A 279 26.79 8.19 12.24
CA VAL A 279 27.00 8.78 13.57
C VAL A 279 28.47 8.69 14.00
N ARG A 280 29.17 7.61 13.63
CA ARG A 280 30.61 7.48 13.90
C ARG A 280 31.40 8.56 13.18
N GLN A 281 31.08 8.86 11.92
CA GLN A 281 31.70 9.98 11.21
C GLN A 281 31.36 11.33 11.83
N PHE A 282 30.08 11.54 12.16
CA PHE A 282 29.64 12.74 12.87
C PHE A 282 30.44 12.97 14.15
N SER A 283 30.68 11.92 14.94
CA SER A 283 31.44 12.01 16.20
C SER A 283 32.86 12.58 16.03
N TYR A 284 33.48 12.47 14.85
CA TYR A 284 34.79 13.06 14.58
C TYR A 284 34.75 14.59 14.48
N GLN A 285 33.62 15.15 14.08
CA GLN A 285 33.39 16.59 14.00
C GLN A 285 32.92 17.19 15.33
N VAL A 286 32.40 16.36 16.24
CA VAL A 286 32.03 16.80 17.58
C VAL A 286 33.28 17.17 18.39
N PRO A 287 33.32 18.38 19.00
CA PRO A 287 34.40 18.78 19.91
C PRO A 287 34.56 17.82 21.08
N ALA A 288 35.78 17.71 21.62
CA ALA A 288 36.02 16.93 22.82
C ALA A 288 35.25 17.52 24.01
N GLY A 289 34.48 16.68 24.71
CA GLY A 289 33.68 17.10 25.85
C GLY A 289 32.73 16.01 26.33
N PRO A 290 31.97 16.27 27.41
CA PRO A 290 31.00 15.32 27.97
C PRO A 290 29.98 14.80 26.93
N PRO A 291 29.36 15.64 26.06
CA PRO A 291 28.37 15.16 25.08
C PRO A 291 28.94 14.14 24.09
N LYS A 292 30.19 14.35 23.63
CA LYS A 292 30.88 13.39 22.75
C LYS A 292 31.14 12.06 23.45
N LYS A 293 31.55 12.10 24.73
CA LYS A 293 31.81 10.90 25.51
C LYS A 293 30.53 10.07 25.69
N GLU A 294 29.43 10.73 26.03
CA GLU A 294 28.11 10.12 26.16
C GLU A 294 27.61 9.53 24.82
N LEU A 295 27.77 10.27 23.72
CA LEU A 295 27.41 9.80 22.39
C LEU A 295 28.14 8.50 22.05
N LEU A 296 29.45 8.44 22.29
CA LEU A 296 30.26 7.26 22.02
C LEU A 296 29.89 6.10 22.93
N GLU A 297 29.56 6.34 24.19
CA GLU A 297 29.10 5.28 25.11
C GLU A 297 27.83 4.58 24.60
N HIS A 298 26.89 5.35 24.04
CA HIS A 298 25.68 4.78 23.46
C HIS A 298 25.96 4.12 22.11
N LEU A 299 26.74 4.78 21.25
CA LEU A 299 27.06 4.32 19.91
C LEU A 299 27.83 3.00 19.91
N ASP A 300 28.77 2.81 20.83
CA ASP A 300 29.60 1.61 20.93
C ASP A 300 28.79 0.37 21.36
N LYS A 301 27.56 0.54 21.87
CA LYS A 301 26.64 -0.57 22.18
C LYS A 301 25.87 -1.06 20.93
N VAL A 302 25.69 -0.22 19.92
CA VAL A 302 24.88 -0.53 18.72
C VAL A 302 25.35 -1.79 17.99
N PRO A 303 26.65 -1.99 17.70
CA PRO A 303 27.12 -3.19 17.00
C PRO A 303 26.73 -4.49 17.69
N THR A 304 26.75 -4.52 19.04
CA THR A 304 26.37 -5.69 19.83
C THR A 304 24.89 -6.03 19.64
N TYR A 305 23.99 -5.05 19.77
CA TYR A 305 22.55 -5.28 19.58
C TYR A 305 22.22 -5.69 18.14
N VAL A 306 22.90 -5.11 17.16
CA VAL A 306 22.76 -5.50 15.75
C VAL A 306 23.18 -6.95 15.53
N GLN A 307 24.32 -7.36 16.09
CA GLN A 307 24.78 -8.75 16.00
C GLN A 307 23.80 -9.71 16.67
N THR A 308 23.33 -9.39 17.88
CA THR A 308 22.34 -10.21 18.60
C THR A 308 21.07 -10.40 17.77
N LEU A 309 20.50 -9.32 17.22
CA LEU A 309 19.33 -9.42 16.36
C LEU A 309 19.59 -10.26 15.10
N GLN A 310 20.74 -10.06 14.44
CA GLN A 310 21.13 -10.83 13.25
C GLN A 310 21.34 -12.31 13.52
N PHE A 311 21.89 -12.69 14.68
CA PHE A 311 22.01 -14.09 15.07
C PHE A 311 20.64 -14.72 15.32
N THR A 312 19.77 -14.02 16.04
CA THR A 312 18.41 -14.50 16.33
C THR A 312 17.61 -14.77 15.06
N VAL A 313 17.64 -13.86 14.07
CA VAL A 313 16.90 -14.04 12.81
C VAL A 313 17.48 -15.16 11.92
N LYS A 314 18.79 -15.40 11.97
CA LYS A 314 19.46 -16.45 11.18
C LYS A 314 19.38 -17.84 11.79
N ASP A 315 19.09 -17.94 13.09
CA ASP A 315 19.01 -19.23 13.78
C ASP A 315 17.87 -20.09 13.20
N PRO A 316 18.16 -21.29 12.67
CA PRO A 316 17.13 -22.14 12.07
C PRO A 316 16.25 -22.75 13.15
N THR A 317 14.96 -22.43 13.13
CA THR A 317 13.97 -22.99 14.07
C THR A 317 12.97 -23.89 13.37
N VAL A 318 12.65 -25.03 13.98
CA VAL A 318 11.67 -25.99 13.48
C VAL A 318 10.60 -26.25 14.54
N GLY A 319 9.33 -26.17 14.13
CA GLY A 319 8.19 -26.43 15.00
C GLY A 319 7.55 -25.15 15.57
N LYS A 320 6.27 -25.28 15.96
CA LYS A 320 5.39 -24.16 16.34
C LYS A 320 5.91 -23.39 17.56
N ALA A 321 6.19 -24.09 18.66
CA ALA A 321 6.66 -23.48 19.91
C ALA A 321 8.02 -22.77 19.73
N ALA A 322 8.99 -23.41 19.08
CA ALA A 322 10.31 -22.81 18.83
C ALA A 322 10.24 -21.57 17.94
N THR A 323 9.37 -21.58 16.92
CA THR A 323 9.15 -20.41 16.06
C THR A 323 8.54 -19.24 16.84
N PHE A 324 7.61 -19.53 17.75
CA PHE A 324 6.99 -18.51 18.59
C PHE A 324 8.01 -17.84 19.52
N VAL A 325 8.83 -18.64 20.21
CA VAL A 325 9.94 -18.14 21.04
C VAL A 325 10.89 -17.26 20.22
N LYS A 326 11.19 -17.67 18.99
CA LYS A 326 12.01 -16.85 18.08
C LYS A 326 11.33 -15.52 17.72
N VAL A 327 10.03 -15.50 17.46
CA VAL A 327 9.28 -14.26 17.22
C VAL A 327 9.37 -13.33 18.43
N ASP A 328 9.11 -13.84 19.65
CA ASP A 328 9.21 -13.07 20.89
C ASP A 328 10.61 -12.45 21.05
N HIS A 329 11.66 -13.25 20.84
CA HIS A 329 13.04 -12.78 20.87
C HIS A 329 13.33 -11.72 19.80
N VAL A 330 12.86 -11.89 18.56
CA VAL A 330 13.07 -10.89 17.49
C VAL A 330 12.41 -9.55 17.84
N ILE A 331 11.18 -9.56 18.37
CA ILE A 331 10.50 -8.33 18.80
C ILE A 331 11.25 -7.68 19.96
N GLN A 332 11.67 -8.46 20.95
CA GLN A 332 12.41 -7.97 22.12
C GLN A 332 13.77 -7.38 21.74
N GLU A 333 14.54 -8.04 20.87
CA GLU A 333 15.85 -7.55 20.41
C GLU A 333 15.73 -6.30 19.54
N THR A 334 14.67 -6.22 18.73
CA THR A 334 14.36 -5.00 17.95
C THR A 334 14.06 -3.83 18.88
N LYS A 335 13.24 -4.03 19.91
CA LYS A 335 12.94 -3.04 20.95
C LYS A 335 14.22 -2.58 21.68
N ASN A 336 15.07 -3.53 22.07
CA ASN A 336 16.33 -3.23 22.75
C ASN A 336 17.27 -2.38 21.88
N LEU A 337 17.42 -2.75 20.60
CA LEU A 337 18.21 -1.99 19.64
C LEU A 337 17.63 -0.59 19.42
N MET A 338 16.31 -0.48 19.25
CA MET A 338 15.63 0.80 19.07
C MET A 338 15.84 1.76 20.26
N ASN A 339 15.77 1.25 21.49
CA ASN A 339 16.06 2.04 22.70
C ASN A 339 17.44 2.68 22.67
N VAL A 340 18.46 1.93 22.22
CA VAL A 340 19.83 2.43 22.13
C VAL A 340 19.94 3.45 21.01
N ILE A 341 19.30 3.20 19.87
CA ILE A 341 19.28 4.12 18.73
C ILE A 341 18.61 5.45 19.10
N SER A 342 17.47 5.43 19.81
CA SER A 342 16.79 6.63 20.31
C SER A 342 17.73 7.49 21.17
N LYS A 343 18.46 6.86 22.09
CA LYS A 343 19.48 7.57 22.90
C LYS A 343 20.63 8.11 22.06
N VAL A 344 21.12 7.37 21.06
CA VAL A 344 22.16 7.84 20.13
C VAL A 344 21.70 9.09 19.38
N VAL A 345 20.49 9.07 18.82
CA VAL A 345 19.91 10.21 18.06
C VAL A 345 19.70 11.42 18.97
N SER A 346 19.19 11.21 20.18
CA SER A 346 19.02 12.27 21.19
C SER A 346 20.36 12.93 21.54
N THR A 347 21.41 12.14 21.81
CA THR A 347 22.74 12.71 22.11
C THR A 347 23.37 13.37 20.87
N CYS A 348 23.03 12.92 19.65
CA CYS A 348 23.45 13.61 18.42
C CYS A 348 22.90 15.03 18.35
N PHE A 349 21.66 15.25 18.80
CA PHE A 349 21.05 16.59 18.81
C PHE A 349 21.80 17.53 19.73
N VAL A 350 22.09 17.08 20.96
CA VAL A 350 22.90 17.82 21.94
C VAL A 350 24.29 18.17 21.38
N CYS A 351 24.92 17.22 20.67
CA CYS A 351 26.21 17.46 20.03
C CYS A 351 26.12 18.47 18.88
N ALA A 352 25.07 18.41 18.07
CA ALA A 352 24.86 19.33 16.95
C ALA A 352 24.59 20.76 17.43
N ASP A 353 23.78 20.92 18.47
CA ASP A 353 23.52 22.22 19.12
C ASP A 353 24.81 22.83 19.66
N ARG A 354 25.67 22.02 20.30
CA ARG A 354 26.97 22.47 20.78
C ARG A 354 27.92 22.88 19.64
N ILE A 355 27.89 22.21 18.49
CA ILE A 355 28.65 22.62 17.30
C ILE A 355 28.15 23.97 16.79
N PHE A 356 26.83 24.16 16.75
CA PHE A 356 26.21 25.42 16.35
C PHE A 356 26.62 26.58 17.28
N GLU A 357 26.58 26.39 18.60
CA GLU A 357 27.03 27.39 19.56
C GLU A 357 28.49 27.83 19.36
N LEU A 358 29.37 26.90 19.00
CA LEU A 358 30.81 27.16 18.85
C LEU A 358 31.18 27.77 17.50
N THR A 359 30.44 27.42 16.44
CA THR A 359 30.79 27.78 15.06
C THR A 359 29.87 28.84 14.46
N GLY A 360 28.68 29.04 15.02
CA GLY A 360 27.61 29.88 14.46
C GLY A 360 27.00 29.34 13.17
N VAL A 361 27.38 28.14 12.74
CA VAL A 361 26.94 27.51 11.48
C VAL A 361 26.10 26.28 11.79
N PRO A 362 24.88 26.17 11.23
CA PRO A 362 24.08 24.95 11.35
C PRO A 362 24.84 23.76 10.79
N PHE A 363 24.75 22.63 11.48
CA PHE A 363 25.44 21.42 11.04
C PHE A 363 24.90 20.94 9.68
N ASP A 364 25.75 20.95 8.63
CA ASP A 364 25.43 20.45 7.30
C ASP A 364 26.09 19.07 7.07
N ASN A 365 25.25 18.04 6.92
CA ASN A 365 25.66 16.65 6.71
C ASN A 365 26.36 16.43 5.35
N ARG A 366 26.31 17.39 4.40
CA ARG A 366 27.04 17.30 3.12
C ARG A 366 28.55 17.18 3.28
N LEU A 367 29.11 17.59 4.42
CA LEU A 367 30.53 17.43 4.77
C LEU A 367 30.89 16.00 5.24
N ILE A 368 29.92 15.09 5.38
CA ILE A 368 30.11 13.70 5.81
C ILE A 368 30.18 12.72 4.62
N ASN A 369 29.79 13.14 3.42
CA ASN A 369 29.79 12.28 2.23
C ASN A 369 31.21 11.88 1.83
N VAL A 370 31.63 10.67 2.21
CA VAL A 370 32.77 10.00 1.59
C VAL A 370 32.32 9.53 0.20
N PRO A 371 33.09 9.78 -0.87
CA PRO A 371 32.82 9.15 -2.14
C PRO A 371 32.87 7.65 -1.91
N THR A 372 31.73 6.97 -2.09
CA THR A 372 31.73 5.51 -2.22
C THR A 372 32.64 5.20 -3.39
N VAL A 373 33.87 4.75 -3.10
CA VAL A 373 34.78 4.24 -4.13
C VAL A 373 34.04 3.10 -4.78
N SER A 374 33.50 3.38 -5.97
CA SER A 374 32.94 2.34 -6.84
C SER A 374 34.08 1.36 -7.04
N ALA A 375 33.85 0.10 -6.69
CA ALA A 375 34.83 -0.97 -6.85
C ALA A 375 35.35 -0.91 -8.29
N VAL A 376 36.60 -0.47 -8.44
CA VAL A 376 37.36 -0.69 -9.66
C VAL A 376 37.52 -2.20 -9.70
N SER A 377 36.86 -2.83 -10.67
CA SER A 377 37.08 -4.23 -11.02
C SER A 377 38.57 -4.41 -11.32
N ILE A 378 39.31 -4.94 -10.36
CA ILE A 378 40.65 -5.46 -10.60
C ILE A 378 40.44 -6.80 -11.30
N GLU A 379 40.66 -6.83 -12.61
CA GLU A 379 40.81 -8.08 -13.35
C GLU A 379 42.00 -8.88 -12.77
N PRO A 380 41.85 -10.18 -12.49
CA PRO A 380 42.99 -10.99 -12.08
C PRO A 380 43.88 -11.27 -13.29
N SER A 381 45.14 -10.86 -13.18
CA SER A 381 46.22 -11.27 -14.06
C SER A 381 46.38 -12.79 -14.02
N SER A 382 45.98 -13.49 -15.08
CA SER A 382 46.30 -14.90 -15.29
C SER A 382 47.53 -15.03 -16.18
N THR A 383 48.51 -15.76 -15.65
CA THR A 383 49.75 -16.18 -16.26
C THR A 383 49.54 -16.97 -17.55
N SER A 384 50.42 -16.70 -18.51
CA SER A 384 50.53 -17.34 -19.81
C SER A 384 50.63 -18.87 -19.79
N THR A 385 49.85 -19.54 -20.64
CA THR A 385 50.28 -20.75 -21.35
C THR A 385 49.70 -20.75 -22.77
N LYS A 386 50.59 -20.98 -23.73
CA LYS A 386 50.38 -20.96 -25.18
C LYS A 386 49.43 -22.07 -25.64
N SER A 387 48.63 -21.80 -26.68
CA SER A 387 48.60 -22.59 -27.94
C SER A 387 47.62 -22.05 -28.99
N ALA A 388 48.21 -21.60 -30.11
CA ALA A 388 47.85 -21.82 -31.51
C ALA A 388 46.38 -21.83 -32.01
N LYS A 389 46.10 -20.88 -32.92
CA LYS A 389 45.63 -20.98 -34.32
C LYS A 389 44.39 -20.15 -34.67
N ASP A 390 44.58 -19.32 -35.71
CA ASP A 390 43.67 -18.89 -36.80
C ASP A 390 42.30 -18.31 -36.38
N LYS A 391 41.82 -17.16 -36.86
CA LYS A 391 41.86 -16.63 -38.23
C LYS A 391 41.32 -15.19 -38.21
N VAL A 392 41.92 -14.30 -38.98
CA VAL A 392 41.57 -12.88 -39.16
C VAL A 392 40.37 -12.73 -40.10
N THR A 393 39.39 -11.86 -39.79
CA THR A 393 38.70 -11.02 -40.80
C THR A 393 38.19 -9.71 -40.17
N HIS A 394 38.37 -8.62 -40.91
CA HIS A 394 38.24 -7.19 -40.59
C HIS A 394 36.80 -6.62 -40.61
N LEU A 395 36.54 -5.64 -39.71
CA LEU A 395 35.89 -4.29 -39.83
C LEU A 395 34.53 -4.10 -40.54
N PRO A 396 33.81 -2.95 -40.40
CA PRO A 396 33.63 -1.98 -39.30
C PRO A 396 32.11 -1.64 -39.05
N PRO A 397 31.72 -0.65 -38.22
CA PRO A 397 30.39 -0.54 -37.63
C PRO A 397 29.43 0.37 -38.40
N GLN A 398 28.11 0.11 -38.32
CA GLN A 398 27.08 1.08 -38.66
C GLN A 398 26.22 1.43 -37.45
N THR A 399 26.12 2.74 -37.26
CA THR A 399 25.24 3.49 -36.36
C THR A 399 23.77 3.26 -36.72
N SER A 400 22.93 2.91 -35.74
CA SER A 400 21.51 3.26 -35.79
C SER A 400 20.87 3.27 -34.40
N VAL A 401 20.09 4.32 -34.19
CA VAL A 401 19.33 4.70 -33.00
C VAL A 401 18.18 3.70 -32.76
N PRO A 402 17.85 3.29 -31.50
CA PRO A 402 16.68 2.47 -31.28
C PRO A 402 15.40 3.32 -31.27
N PHE A 403 14.60 3.19 -32.32
CA PHE A 403 13.20 3.59 -32.36
C PHE A 403 12.36 2.66 -31.48
N ILE A 404 11.61 3.25 -30.54
CA ILE A 404 10.58 2.59 -29.74
C ILE A 404 9.41 2.19 -30.67
N ARG A 405 9.12 0.89 -30.77
CA ARG A 405 7.92 0.35 -31.43
C ARG A 405 6.80 0.15 -30.39
N PHE A 406 5.73 0.93 -30.50
CA PHE A 406 4.40 0.58 -29.98
C PHE A 406 3.55 0.00 -31.11
N PRO A 407 2.79 -1.10 -30.91
CA PRO A 407 1.81 -1.54 -31.89
C PRO A 407 0.55 -0.66 -31.84
N ARG A 408 0.35 0.10 -32.92
CA ARG A 408 -0.93 0.71 -33.31
C ARG A 408 -1.90 -0.41 -33.70
N ASN A 409 -3.10 -0.39 -33.13
CA ASN A 409 -4.29 -0.74 -33.89
C ASN A 409 -5.36 0.33 -33.72
N ARG A 410 -5.75 0.90 -34.86
CA ARG A 410 -6.70 2.02 -35.03
C ARG A 410 -8.09 1.45 -35.28
N GLY A 411 -9.08 2.12 -34.72
CA GLY A 411 -10.48 2.00 -35.12
C GLY A 411 -11.30 3.22 -34.70
N ARG A 412 -10.88 4.44 -35.10
CA ARG A 412 -11.71 5.64 -35.02
C ARG A 412 -12.34 5.88 -36.40
N LEU A 413 -13.62 5.59 -36.53
CA LEU A 413 -14.45 6.12 -37.62
C LEU A 413 -14.66 7.62 -37.38
N LEU A 414 -14.36 8.42 -38.41
CA LEU A 414 -14.75 9.82 -38.50
C LEU A 414 -15.93 9.95 -39.47
N LEU A 415 -16.96 10.63 -38.99
CA LEU A 415 -18.10 11.17 -39.74
C LEU A 415 -17.65 12.02 -40.94
N SER A 416 -18.34 11.87 -42.08
CA SER A 416 -18.54 12.93 -43.08
C SER A 416 -19.42 12.44 -44.24
N LYS A 417 -20.40 13.27 -44.64
CA LYS A 417 -21.42 13.16 -45.72
C LYS A 417 -22.75 12.57 -45.20
N TYR A 418 -23.86 13.30 -45.12
CA TYR A 418 -24.60 14.05 -46.15
C TYR A 418 -25.59 15.02 -45.44
N ARG A 419 -25.62 16.32 -45.76
CA ARG A 419 -26.65 17.02 -46.59
C ARG A 419 -27.81 16.18 -47.12
#